data_AF-A0A9W4D2T6-F1
#
_entry.id   AF-A0A9W4D2T6-F1
#
_cell.length_a   1.000
_cell.length_b   1.000
_cell.length_c   1.000
_cell.angle_alpha   90.00
_cell.angle_beta   90.00
_cell.angle_gamma   90.00
#
_symmetry.space_group_name_H-M   'P 1'
#
loop_
_entity.id
_entity.type
_entity.pdbx_description
1 polymer ?
#
loop_
_entity_poly.entity_id
_entity_poly.type
_entity_poly.pdbx_seq_one_letter_code
_entity_poly.pdbx_strand_id
1 'polypeptide(L)'
;MVLIPDPSGEQRLVATNQSDSILLTAGQLINYSLGVGLLEGNDTLQGSNDSEKVNGNSGDDMLIGFGGNDLLWGGQGEDYLVGNDGNDTLFSYS
;
A
#
# COMPACT_ATOMS: atom_id res chain seq x y z
N MET A 1 10.72 -7.47 3.57
CA MET A 1 10.57 -6.02 3.35
C MET A 1 11.93 -5.36 3.13
N VAL A 2 12.06 -4.57 2.06
CA VAL A 2 13.28 -3.85 1.66
C VAL A 2 12.92 -2.39 1.36
N LEU A 3 13.83 -1.46 1.67
CA LEU A 3 13.69 -0.06 1.29
C LEU A 3 14.35 0.17 -0.05
N ILE A 4 13.60 0.70 -1.01
CA ILE A 4 14.10 0.95 -2.36
C ILE A 4 13.95 2.45 -2.67
N PRO A 5 15.02 3.13 -3.11
CA PRO A 5 14.93 4.47 -3.67
C PRO A 5 14.11 4.42 -4.96
N ASP A 6 13.05 5.22 -5.03
CA ASP A 6 12.38 5.59 -6.26
C ASP A 6 13.35 6.46 -7.10
N PRO A 7 13.35 6.34 -8.44
CA PRO A 7 13.98 7.30 -9.35
C PRO A 7 13.69 8.78 -9.05
N SER A 8 12.58 9.12 -8.38
CA SER A 8 12.25 10.46 -7.90
C SER A 8 13.08 10.94 -6.70
N GLY A 9 13.85 10.05 -6.05
CA GLY A 9 14.58 10.30 -4.81
C GLY A 9 13.80 9.96 -3.54
N GLU A 10 12.55 9.49 -3.69
CA GLU A 10 11.70 9.06 -2.59
C GLU A 10 12.05 7.65 -2.10
N GLN A 11 11.89 7.36 -0.81
CA GLN A 11 12.04 5.98 -0.30
C GLN A 11 10.68 5.29 -0.28
N ARG A 12 10.63 4.05 -0.80
CA ARG A 12 9.43 3.20 -0.82
C ARG A 12 9.60 1.97 0.06
N LEU A 13 8.49 1.55 0.67
CA LEU A 13 8.39 0.28 1.37
C LEU A 13 8.04 -0.80 0.36
N VAL A 14 8.88 -1.83 0.25
CA VAL A 14 8.60 -2.95 -0.64
C VAL A 14 8.56 -4.23 0.17
N ALA A 15 7.45 -4.96 0.10
CA ALA A 15 7.24 -6.24 0.77
C ALA A 15 8.05 -7.36 0.07
N THR A 16 7.80 -8.62 0.43
CA THR A 16 8.43 -9.78 -0.21
C THR A 16 7.48 -10.41 -1.24
N ASN A 17 7.94 -11.42 -1.99
CA ASN A 17 7.06 -12.20 -2.87
C ASN A 17 6.25 -13.27 -2.10
N GLN A 18 5.95 -13.02 -0.82
CA GLN A 18 5.15 -13.88 0.02
C GLN A 18 4.10 -13.01 0.70
N SER A 19 3.00 -13.64 1.14
CA SER A 19 2.01 -12.96 1.97
C SER A 19 2.64 -12.27 3.18
N ASP A 20 2.49 -10.95 3.20
CA ASP A 20 2.99 -10.04 4.20
C ASP A 20 1.82 -9.36 4.93
N SER A 21 2.07 -8.89 6.15
CA SER A 21 1.13 -8.09 6.93
C SER A 21 1.80 -6.81 7.38
N ILE A 22 1.33 -5.69 6.85
CA ILE A 22 1.90 -4.37 7.04
C ILE A 22 0.89 -3.47 7.76
N LEU A 23 1.35 -2.87 8.86
CA LEU A 23 0.65 -1.81 9.55
C LEU A 23 1.49 -0.54 9.45
N LEU A 24 0.93 0.51 8.87
CA LEU A 24 1.53 1.84 8.82
C LEU A 24 1.10 2.62 10.05
N THR A 25 2.06 2.94 10.92
CA THR A 25 1.84 3.88 12.03
C THR A 25 2.39 5.26 11.67
N ALA A 26 1.78 6.33 12.17
CA ALA A 26 2.25 7.71 11.94
C ALA A 26 3.75 7.92 12.20
N GLY A 27 4.37 7.12 13.08
CA GLY A 27 5.81 7.15 13.37
C GLY A 27 6.70 6.43 12.36
N GLN A 28 6.16 5.47 11.59
CA GLN A 28 6.90 4.78 10.53
C GLN A 28 6.99 5.63 9.25
N LEU A 29 6.18 6.68 9.12
CA LEU A 29 5.94 7.42 7.88
C LEU A 29 6.79 8.70 7.71
N ILE A 30 7.54 9.08 8.74
CA ILE A 30 8.35 10.31 8.72
C ILE A 30 9.59 10.20 7.80
N ASN A 31 9.93 9.00 7.32
CA ASN A 31 11.15 8.72 6.54
C ASN A 31 10.89 8.19 5.11
N TYR A 32 9.65 7.88 4.75
CA TYR A 32 9.32 7.21 3.49
C TYR A 32 8.25 8.02 2.75
N SER A 33 8.48 8.31 1.47
CA SER A 33 7.56 9.14 0.67
C SER A 33 6.38 8.32 0.12
N LEU A 34 5.78 7.53 1.01
CA LEU A 34 4.41 7.00 0.92
C LEU A 34 4.06 6.20 -0.33
N GLY A 35 5.05 5.53 -0.92
CA GLY A 35 4.83 4.43 -1.87
C GLY A 35 5.05 3.07 -1.21
N VAL A 36 4.01 2.26 -1.08
CA VAL A 36 4.10 0.86 -0.65
C VAL A 36 3.87 -0.07 -1.85
N GLY A 37 4.73 -1.08 -2.00
CA GLY A 37 4.58 -2.13 -3.01
C GLY A 37 4.58 -3.49 -2.34
N LEU A 38 3.52 -4.29 -2.52
CA LEU A 38 3.35 -5.57 -1.85
C LEU A 38 3.89 -6.78 -2.65
N LEU A 39 4.29 -6.57 -3.91
CA LEU A 39 4.89 -7.59 -4.79
C LEU A 39 3.99 -8.80 -5.09
N GLU A 40 4.27 -9.98 -4.55
CA GLU A 40 3.49 -11.18 -4.84
C GLU A 40 2.98 -11.74 -3.52
N GLY A 41 1.79 -12.32 -3.53
CA GLY A 41 1.20 -12.97 -2.37
C GLY A 41 -0.12 -12.32 -1.98
N ASN A 42 -0.84 -12.97 -1.08
CA ASN A 42 -2.08 -12.42 -0.56
C ASN A 42 -1.71 -11.54 0.63
N ASP A 43 -1.61 -10.24 0.40
CA ASP A 43 -1.07 -9.31 1.38
C ASP A 43 -2.16 -8.61 2.18
N THR A 44 -1.79 -8.14 3.36
CA THR A 44 -2.64 -7.26 4.15
C THR A 44 -1.90 -5.98 4.45
N LEU A 45 -2.48 -4.86 4.07
CA LEU A 45 -2.00 -3.54 4.42
C LEU A 45 -3.09 -2.74 5.11
N GLN A 46 -2.72 -2.19 6.26
CA GLN A 46 -3.49 -1.17 6.97
C GLN A 46 -2.67 0.11 7.01
N GLY A 47 -3.22 1.15 6.37
CA GLY A 47 -2.67 2.48 6.17
C GLY A 47 -2.71 3.33 7.44
N SER A 48 -2.61 4.65 7.28
CA SER A 48 -2.54 5.59 8.39
C SER A 48 -3.54 6.75 8.26
N ASN A 49 -3.27 7.90 8.86
CA ASN A 49 -4.06 9.11 8.64
C ASN A 49 -3.42 10.05 7.59
N ASP A 50 -2.30 9.63 7.00
CA ASP A 50 -1.58 10.34 5.96
C ASP A 50 -2.00 9.82 4.57
N SER A 51 -1.70 10.57 3.51
CA SER A 51 -2.08 10.15 2.14
C SER A 51 -1.08 9.14 1.58
N GLU A 52 -1.55 7.94 1.25
CA GLU A 52 -0.69 6.84 0.80
C GLU A 52 -0.89 6.44 -0.66
N LYS A 53 0.18 5.92 -1.28
CA LYS A 53 0.15 5.23 -2.57
C LYS A 53 0.51 3.78 -2.34
N VAL A 54 -0.45 2.88 -2.52
CA VAL A 54 -0.27 1.44 -2.27
C VAL A 54 -0.52 0.67 -3.55
N ASN A 55 0.40 -0.23 -3.91
CA ASN A 55 0.24 -1.15 -5.02
C ASN A 55 0.40 -2.60 -4.51
N GLY A 56 -0.69 -3.36 -4.51
CA GLY A 56 -0.75 -4.77 -4.13
C GLY A 56 0.03 -5.67 -5.11
N ASN A 57 -0.11 -5.39 -6.41
CA ASN A 57 0.45 -6.12 -7.55
C ASN A 57 -0.23 -7.47 -7.81
N SER A 58 0.21 -8.59 -7.26
CA SER A 58 -0.42 -9.89 -7.59
C SER A 58 -0.69 -10.74 -6.36
N GLY A 59 -1.87 -11.34 -6.32
CA GLY A 59 -2.40 -12.07 -5.18
C GLY A 59 -3.72 -11.46 -4.71
N ASP A 60 -4.39 -12.12 -3.78
CA ASP A 60 -5.65 -11.62 -3.24
C ASP A 60 -5.35 -10.69 -2.06
N ASP A 61 -5.35 -9.38 -2.30
CA ASP A 61 -4.87 -8.40 -1.33
C ASP A 61 -5.99 -7.76 -0.50
N MET A 62 -5.68 -7.37 0.74
CA MET A 62 -6.54 -6.55 1.59
C MET A 62 -5.85 -5.22 1.88
N LEU A 63 -6.31 -4.14 1.25
CA LEU A 63 -5.74 -2.78 1.37
C LEU A 63 -6.74 -1.82 2.03
N ILE A 64 -6.37 -1.28 3.20
CA ILE A 64 -7.20 -0.34 3.96
C ILE A 64 -6.43 0.97 4.14
N GLY A 65 -6.94 2.10 3.63
CA GLY A 65 -6.28 3.42 3.67
C GLY A 65 -6.37 4.13 5.03
N PHE A 66 -7.53 4.07 5.68
CA PHE A 66 -7.91 4.77 6.92
C PHE A 66 -8.21 6.26 6.75
N GLY A 67 -7.22 7.14 6.71
CA GLY A 67 -7.44 8.57 6.66
C GLY A 67 -6.43 9.22 5.73
N GLY A 68 -6.80 10.29 5.05
CA GLY A 68 -5.95 10.90 4.03
C GLY A 68 -6.58 10.75 2.65
N ASN A 69 -5.92 11.22 1.60
CA ASN A 69 -6.41 11.01 0.24
C ASN A 69 -5.56 9.91 -0.40
N ASP A 70 -6.06 8.68 -0.37
CA ASP A 70 -5.27 7.51 -0.74
C ASP A 70 -5.40 7.14 -2.21
N LEU A 71 -4.37 6.45 -2.69
CA LEU A 71 -4.33 5.85 -4.01
C LEU A 71 -3.98 4.38 -3.86
N LEU A 72 -5.01 3.53 -3.95
CA LEU A 72 -4.92 2.10 -3.71
C LEU A 72 -5.08 1.35 -5.04
N TRP A 73 -4.04 0.65 -5.47
CA TRP A 73 -4.09 -0.33 -6.55
C TRP A 73 -4.03 -1.73 -5.93
N GLY A 74 -5.09 -2.52 -6.12
CA GLY A 74 -5.10 -3.94 -5.72
C GLY A 74 -4.15 -4.71 -6.63
N GLY A 75 -4.53 -4.89 -7.88
CA GLY A 75 -3.68 -5.50 -8.89
C GLY A 75 -4.34 -6.77 -9.40
N GLN A 76 -3.58 -7.77 -9.80
CA GLN A 76 -4.12 -9.04 -10.24
C GLN A 76 -4.53 -9.89 -9.03
N GLY A 77 -5.82 -10.21 -8.90
CA GLY A 77 -6.35 -11.07 -7.86
C GLY A 77 -7.73 -10.63 -7.42
N GLU A 78 -8.32 -11.35 -6.46
CA GLU A 78 -9.59 -10.94 -5.86
C GLU A 78 -9.30 -10.01 -4.66
N ASP A 79 -9.15 -8.72 -4.96
CA ASP A 79 -8.75 -7.72 -3.97
C ASP A 79 -9.92 -7.15 -3.15
N TYR A 80 -9.62 -6.80 -1.90
CA TYR A 80 -10.48 -6.00 -1.04
C TYR A 80 -9.85 -4.64 -0.73
N LEU A 81 -10.44 -3.57 -1.26
CA LEU A 81 -9.93 -2.20 -1.16
C LEU A 81 -10.90 -1.31 -0.37
N VAL A 82 -10.38 -0.60 0.64
CA VAL A 82 -11.17 0.36 1.45
C VAL A 82 -10.35 1.63 1.67
N GLY A 83 -10.83 2.78 1.18
CA GLY A 83 -10.19 4.08 1.41
C GLY A 83 -10.43 4.63 2.83
N ASN A 84 -11.68 4.58 3.31
CA ASN A 84 -12.17 5.23 4.53
C ASN A 84 -12.24 6.77 4.42
N ASP A 85 -11.60 7.52 5.31
CA ASP A 85 -11.77 8.97 5.45
C ASP A 85 -10.90 9.75 4.47
N GLY A 86 -11.52 10.40 3.48
CA GLY A 86 -10.87 11.34 2.58
C GLY A 86 -11.32 11.16 1.14
N ASN A 87 -10.58 11.73 0.19
CA ASN A 87 -10.88 11.61 -1.24
C ASN A 87 -9.96 10.57 -1.87
N ASP A 88 -10.38 9.33 -1.79
CA ASP A 88 -9.57 8.18 -2.22
C ASP A 88 -9.82 7.82 -3.69
N THR A 89 -8.81 7.22 -4.29
CA THR A 89 -8.90 6.60 -5.62
C THR A 89 -8.51 5.13 -5.53
N LEU A 90 -9.45 4.25 -5.86
CA LEU A 90 -9.29 2.80 -5.72
C LEU A 90 -9.35 2.15 -7.11
N PHE A 91 -8.36 1.33 -7.42
CA PHE A 91 -8.27 0.56 -8.65
C PHE A 91 -8.13 -0.93 -8.30
N SER A 92 -9.20 -1.69 -8.53
CA SER A 92 -9.12 -3.15 -8.57
C SER A 92 -8.88 -3.57 -10.01
N TYR A 93 -7.99 -4.54 -10.22
CA TYR A 93 -7.92 -5.30 -11.47
C TYR A 93 -8.38 -6.73 -11.17
N SER A 94 -8.82 -7.43 -12.20
CA SER A 94 -9.31 -8.82 -12.14
C SER A 94 -8.55 -9.67 -13.15
#